data_AF-A0A4P8THI1-F1
#
_entry.id   AF-A0A4P8THI1-F1
#
_cell.length_a   1.000
_cell.length_b   1.000
_cell.length_c   1.000
_cell.angle_alpha   90.00
_cell.angle_beta   90.00
_cell.angle_gamma   90.00
#
_symmetry.space_group_name_H-M   'P 1'
#
loop_
_entity.id
_entity.type
_entity.pdbx_description
1 polymer ?
#
loop_
_entity_poly.entity_id
_entity_poly.type
_entity_poly.pdbx_seq_one_letter_code
_entity_poly.pdbx_strand_id
1 'polypeptide(L)'
;MFVITERKPYGYGRPKARYSREAWMKVKSPVPIRSGRKSQGYSQRDLAALCRCTQAAISALETGKMTQCSDDLARTICHWIKRDLEEVFEVTSDSANPTVTNGASTTSRTSRRTAA
;
A
#
# COMPACT_ATOMS: atom_id res chain seq x y z
N MET A 1 38.97 -21.26 11.56
CA MET A 1 38.68 -21.15 10.10
C MET A 1 37.17 -21.01 9.94
N PHE A 2 36.68 -19.86 9.51
CA PHE A 2 35.26 -19.64 9.24
C PHE A 2 35.03 -19.81 7.74
N VAL A 3 34.27 -20.83 7.32
CA VAL A 3 33.85 -20.99 5.93
C VAL A 3 32.35 -20.70 5.88
N ILE A 4 32.06 -19.67 5.10
CA ILE A 4 30.81 -18.93 5.01
C ILE A 4 29.70 -19.83 4.43
N THR A 5 28.64 -20.04 5.22
CA THR A 5 27.40 -20.65 4.77
C THR A 5 26.76 -19.83 3.66
N GLU A 6 26.40 -20.49 2.57
CA GLU A 6 25.77 -19.95 1.36
C GLU A 6 24.66 -18.93 1.68
N ARG A 7 24.86 -17.68 1.23
CA ARG A 7 23.81 -16.67 1.24
C ARG A 7 22.81 -16.98 0.13
N LYS A 8 21.62 -17.45 0.49
CA LYS A 8 20.45 -17.44 -0.42
C LYS A 8 20.11 -15.99 -0.75
N PRO A 9 20.16 -15.54 -2.02
CA PRO A 9 19.64 -14.24 -2.37
C PRO A 9 18.11 -14.32 -2.24
N TYR A 10 17.56 -13.57 -1.29
CA TYR A 10 16.14 -13.25 -1.24
C TYR A 10 15.84 -12.43 -2.49
N GLY A 11 15.58 -13.13 -3.59
CA GLY A 11 15.09 -12.56 -4.81
C GLY A 11 13.78 -11.85 -4.47
N TYR A 12 13.78 -10.52 -4.61
CA TYR A 12 12.56 -9.76 -4.83
C TYR A 12 12.00 -10.16 -6.20
N GLY A 13 11.53 -11.41 -6.30
CA GLY A 13 10.76 -11.88 -7.44
C GLY A 13 9.58 -10.95 -7.55
N ARG A 14 9.51 -10.23 -8.67
CA ARG A 14 8.37 -9.39 -9.02
C ARG A 14 7.10 -10.19 -8.73
N PRO A 15 6.22 -9.73 -7.82
CA PRO A 15 4.99 -10.46 -7.50
C PRO A 15 4.27 -10.83 -8.79
N LYS A 16 3.99 -12.13 -8.99
CA LYS A 16 3.31 -12.64 -10.20
C LYS A 16 1.88 -12.10 -10.31
N ALA A 17 1.24 -11.81 -9.18
CA ALA A 17 0.04 -11.03 -9.13
C ALA A 17 0.42 -9.55 -9.21
N ARG A 18 0.20 -8.92 -10.36
CA ARG A 18 0.09 -7.46 -10.40
C ARG A 18 -1.15 -7.15 -9.55
N TYR A 19 -0.98 -6.35 -8.49
CA TYR A 19 -2.11 -5.74 -7.80
C TYR A 19 -3.10 -5.24 -8.86
N SER A 20 -4.38 -5.58 -8.71
CA SER A 20 -5.42 -5.16 -9.64
C SER A 20 -5.62 -3.65 -9.46
N ARG A 21 -4.76 -2.87 -10.13
CA ARG A 21 -4.79 -1.40 -10.13
C ARG A 21 -5.97 -0.85 -10.96
N GLU A 22 -6.73 -1.75 -11.57
CA GLU A 22 -7.83 -1.45 -12.48
C GLU A 22 -9.15 -1.26 -11.71
N ALA A 23 -9.26 -1.83 -10.50
CA ALA A 23 -10.44 -1.71 -9.64
C ALA A 23 -10.19 -0.71 -8.50
N TRP A 24 -10.95 0.38 -8.50
CA TRP A 24 -10.93 1.41 -7.47
C TRP A 24 -12.14 1.29 -6.56
N MET A 25 -11.91 1.42 -5.25
CA MET A 25 -12.95 1.39 -4.22
C MET A 25 -13.05 2.75 -3.55
N LYS A 26 -14.28 3.22 -3.39
CA LYS A 26 -14.59 4.47 -2.70
C LYS A 26 -14.89 4.19 -1.24
N VAL A 27 -14.33 5.01 -0.35
CA VAL A 27 -14.61 4.91 1.09
C VAL A 27 -15.99 5.48 1.36
N LYS A 28 -16.91 4.66 1.88
CA LYS A 28 -18.26 5.10 2.26
C LYS A 28 -18.25 5.90 3.55
N SER A 29 -17.56 5.38 4.56
CA SER A 29 -17.38 6.05 5.84
C SER A 29 -16.03 5.71 6.46
N PRO A 30 -15.29 6.70 7.00
CA PRO A 30 -14.02 6.47 7.69
C PRO A 30 -14.21 5.93 9.12
N VAL A 31 -15.41 6.04 9.68
CA VAL A 31 -15.71 5.67 11.07
C VAL A 31 -15.61 4.16 11.31
N PRO A 32 -16.18 3.28 10.45
CA PRO A 32 -16.02 1.83 10.56
C PRO A 32 -14.55 1.37 10.54
N ILE A 33 -13.70 2.01 9.74
CA ILE A 33 -12.27 1.69 9.66
C ILE A 33 -11.60 1.96 11.01
N ARG A 34 -11.81 3.16 11.56
CA ARG A 34 -11.22 3.57 12.84
C ARG A 34 -11.75 2.73 13.99
N SER A 35 -13.05 2.45 14.00
CA SER A 35 -13.70 1.64 15.03
C SER A 35 -13.23 0.19 14.98
N GLY A 36 -13.21 -0.42 13.79
CA GLY A 36 -12.75 -1.78 13.57
C GLY A 36 -11.27 -1.98 13.88
N ARG A 37 -10.41 -0.99 13.57
CA ARG A 37 -9.01 -1.03 13.99
C ARG A 37 -8.88 -1.09 15.52
N LYS A 38 -9.62 -0.23 16.22
CA LYS A 38 -9.60 -0.15 17.69
C LYS A 38 -10.17 -1.42 18.34
N SER A 39 -11.24 -2.00 17.80
CA SER A 39 -11.84 -3.22 18.36
C SER A 39 -10.89 -4.42 18.26
N GLN A 40 -10.05 -4.46 17.23
CA GLN A 40 -9.01 -5.49 17.06
C GLN A 40 -7.70 -5.16 17.79
N GLY A 41 -7.60 -4.02 18.47
CA GLY A 41 -6.41 -3.63 19.23
C GLY A 41 -5.20 -3.19 18.41
N TYR A 42 -5.37 -2.94 17.11
CA TYR A 42 -4.25 -2.53 16.24
C TYR A 42 -3.93 -1.05 16.37
N SER A 43 -2.64 -0.66 16.35
CA SER A 43 -2.25 0.72 16.08
C SER A 43 -2.35 1.04 14.59
N GLN A 44 -2.27 2.33 14.21
CA GLN A 44 -2.24 2.71 12.80
C GLN A 44 -1.03 2.12 12.05
N ARG A 45 0.12 1.99 12.73
CA ARG A 45 1.32 1.39 12.14
C ARG A 45 1.17 -0.11 11.96
N ASP A 46 0.51 -0.79 12.90
CA ASP A 46 0.28 -2.24 12.81
C ASP A 46 -0.64 -2.56 11.64
N LEU A 47 -1.77 -1.86 11.55
CA LEU A 47 -2.69 -2.04 10.42
C LEU A 47 -2.01 -1.72 9.09
N ALA A 48 -1.17 -0.68 9.04
CA ALA A 48 -0.41 -0.35 7.83
C ALA A 48 0.56 -1.46 7.43
N ALA A 49 1.29 -2.04 8.38
CA ALA A 49 2.20 -3.15 8.14
C ALA A 49 1.45 -4.40 7.64
N LEU A 50 0.31 -4.73 8.26
CA LEU A 50 -0.55 -5.84 7.88
C LEU A 50 -1.14 -5.66 6.46
N CYS A 51 -1.53 -4.43 6.12
CA CYS A 51 -2.06 -4.07 4.81
C CYS A 51 -0.97 -3.74 3.77
N ARG A 52 0.31 -3.85 4.12
CA ARG A 52 1.47 -3.52 3.27
C ARG A 52 1.39 -2.12 2.66
N CYS A 53 0.90 -1.16 3.43
CA CYS A 53 0.79 0.24 3.04
C CYS A 53 1.50 1.17 4.04
N THR A 54 1.52 2.46 3.76
CA THR A 54 2.12 3.44 4.68
C THR A 54 1.14 3.80 5.81
N GLN A 55 1.67 4.13 6.99
CA GLN A 55 0.84 4.64 8.09
C GLN A 55 0.08 5.91 7.69
N ALA A 56 0.67 6.75 6.82
CA ALA A 56 0.02 7.92 6.26
C ALA A 56 -1.24 7.56 5.45
N ALA A 57 -1.22 6.46 4.70
CA ALA A 57 -2.39 5.99 3.95
C ALA A 57 -3.54 5.59 4.87
N ILE A 58 -3.27 4.82 5.93
CA ILE A 58 -4.26 4.48 6.96
C ILE A 58 -4.80 5.74 7.64
N SER A 59 -3.93 6.67 8.01
CA SER A 59 -4.37 7.94 8.60
C SER A 59 -5.24 8.77 7.65
N ALA A 60 -4.92 8.80 6.36
CA ALA A 60 -5.70 9.53 5.36
C ALA A 60 -7.07 8.89 5.14
N LEU A 61 -7.16 7.55 5.17
CA LEU A 61 -8.42 6.81 5.16
C LEU A 61 -9.27 7.11 6.41
N GLU A 62 -8.67 7.04 7.60
CA GLU A 62 -9.39 7.30 8.87
C GLU A 62 -9.84 8.76 9.03
N THR A 63 -9.17 9.70 8.37
CA THR A 63 -9.53 11.13 8.40
C THR A 63 -10.41 11.56 7.23
N GLY A 64 -10.67 10.67 6.27
CA GLY A 64 -11.41 10.99 5.04
C GLY A 64 -10.63 11.84 4.04
N LYS A 65 -9.33 12.10 4.25
CA LYS A 65 -8.47 12.78 3.28
C LYS A 65 -8.23 11.94 2.02
N MET A 66 -8.32 10.62 2.15
CA MET A 66 -8.24 9.67 1.05
C MET A 66 -9.61 9.04 0.84
N THR A 67 -10.27 9.41 -0.25
CA THR A 67 -11.65 8.98 -0.58
C THR A 67 -11.70 7.72 -1.43
N GLN A 68 -10.58 7.35 -2.05
CA GLN A 68 -10.47 6.19 -2.93
C GLN A 68 -9.20 5.40 -2.64
N CYS A 69 -9.26 4.09 -2.82
CA CYS A 69 -8.13 3.19 -2.70
C CYS A 69 -8.28 2.00 -3.66
N SER A 70 -7.21 1.23 -3.86
CA SER A 70 -7.27 0.03 -4.69
C SER A 70 -8.12 -1.07 -4.03
N ASP A 71 -8.81 -1.88 -4.84
CA ASP A 71 -9.61 -3.02 -4.38
C ASP A 71 -8.81 -3.97 -3.45
N ASP A 72 -7.56 -4.27 -3.82
CA ASP A 72 -6.68 -5.11 -2.98
C ASP A 72 -6.42 -4.51 -1.59
N LEU A 73 -6.28 -3.18 -1.51
CA LEU A 73 -6.03 -2.51 -0.23
C LEU A 73 -7.29 -2.52 0.64
N ALA A 74 -8.44 -2.22 0.04
CA ALA A 74 -9.73 -2.27 0.72
C ALA A 74 -10.06 -3.67 1.25
N ARG A 75 -9.90 -4.72 0.43
CA ARG A 75 -10.08 -6.12 0.85
C ARG A 75 -9.18 -6.50 2.00
N THR A 76 -7.91 -6.11 1.94
CA THR A 76 -6.95 -6.42 3.01
C THR A 76 -7.32 -5.69 4.30
N ILE A 77 -7.74 -4.42 4.22
CA ILE A 77 -8.23 -3.68 5.40
C ILE A 77 -9.43 -4.39 6.01
N CYS A 78 -10.46 -4.71 5.22
CA CYS A 78 -11.67 -5.41 5.65
C CYS A 78 -11.36 -6.75 6.33
N HIS A 79 -10.43 -7.52 5.77
CA HIS A 79 -9.99 -8.80 6.35
C HIS A 79 -9.44 -8.65 7.78
N TRP A 80 -8.65 -7.60 8.04
CA TRP A 80 -8.04 -7.36 9.35
C TRP A 80 -8.98 -6.73 10.35
N ILE A 81 -9.83 -5.78 9.93
CA ILE A 81 -10.81 -5.16 10.83
C ILE A 81 -12.05 -6.02 11.07
N LYS A 82 -12.15 -7.18 10.40
CA LYS A 82 -13.27 -8.13 10.47
C LYS A 82 -14.61 -7.47 10.13
N ARG A 83 -14.63 -6.74 9.01
CA ARG A 83 -15.83 -6.06 8.50
C ARG A 83 -16.05 -6.41 7.04
N ASP A 84 -17.32 -6.41 6.65
CA ASP A 84 -17.70 -6.66 5.28
C ASP A 84 -17.33 -5.48 4.39
N LEU A 85 -16.96 -5.81 3.16
CA LEU A 85 -16.46 -4.82 2.21
C LEU A 85 -17.54 -3.80 1.85
N GLU A 86 -18.77 -4.25 1.63
CA GLU A 86 -19.95 -3.42 1.32
C GLU A 86 -20.38 -2.48 2.46
N GLU A 87 -19.96 -2.77 3.70
CA GLU A 87 -20.24 -1.91 4.86
C GLU A 87 -19.33 -0.66 4.87
N VAL A 88 -18.09 -0.83 4.40
CA VAL A 88 -17.01 0.15 4.56
C VAL A 88 -16.67 0.86 3.24
N PHE A 89 -16.75 0.13 2.13
CA PHE A 89 -16.36 0.57 0.79
C PHE A 89 -17.50 0.37 -0.20
N GLU A 90 -17.49 1.18 -1.24
CA GLU A 90 -18.38 1.09 -2.40
C GLU A 90 -17.54 0.78 -3.64
N VAL A 91 -17.92 -0.27 -4.37
CA VAL A 91 -17.27 -0.66 -5.62
C VAL A 91 -17.57 0.43 -6.65
N THR A 92 -16.54 1.17 -7.06
CA THR A 92 -16.69 2.15 -8.15
C THR A 92 -16.18 1.49 -9.42
N SER A 93 -17.08 1.17 -10.34
CA SER A 93 -16.75 0.60 -11.66
C SER A 93 -16.18 1.62 -12.65
N ASP A 94 -15.80 2.81 -12.20
CA ASP A 94 -15.14 3.80 -13.06
C ASP A 94 -13.72 3.32 -13.34
N SER A 95 -13.50 2.91 -14.58
CA SER A 95 -12.22 2.58 -15.17
C SER A 95 -11.25 3.75 -15.04
N ALA A 96 -10.43 3.77 -13.99
CA ALA A 96 -9.36 4.75 -13.89
C ALA A 96 -8.26 4.37 -14.89
N ASN A 97 -8.22 5.11 -15.99
CA ASN A 97 -7.16 5.02 -16.99
C ASN A 97 -5.82 5.39 -16.31
N PRO A 98 -4.84 4.47 -16.17
CA PRO A 98 -3.59 4.80 -15.53
C PRO A 98 -2.74 5.65 -16.50
N THR A 99 -2.82 6.97 -16.41
CA THR A 99 -1.82 7.86 -17.02
C THR A 99 -0.51 7.69 -16.25
N VAL A 100 0.26 6.67 -16.63
CA VAL A 100 1.61 6.42 -16.15
C VAL A 100 2.58 7.37 -16.83
N THR A 101 2.72 8.59 -16.32
CA THR A 101 3.89 9.43 -16.65
C THR A 101 5.09 8.91 -15.84
N ASN A 102 5.79 7.91 -16.39
CA ASN A 102 7.14 7.57 -15.94
C ASN A 102 8.09 8.68 -16.37
N GLY A 103 8.17 9.76 -15.59
CA GLY A 103 9.27 10.72 -15.67
C GLY A 103 10.51 10.12 -15.03
N ALA A 104 11.27 9.35 -15.81
CA ALA A 104 12.58 8.85 -15.41
C ALA A 104 13.56 10.04 -15.23
N SER A 105 13.76 10.49 -13.99
CA SER A 105 14.85 11.40 -13.65
C SER A 105 16.14 10.59 -13.50
N THR A 106 16.86 10.41 -14.61
CA THR A 106 18.25 9.98 -14.60
C THR A 106 19.10 11.07 -13.93
N THR A 107 19.37 10.95 -12.64
CA THR A 107 20.43 11.73 -11.99
C THR A 107 21.79 11.16 -12.42
N SER A 108 22.33 11.69 -13.52
CA SER A 108 23.75 11.55 -13.88
C SER A 108 24.58 12.32 -12.86
N ARG A 109 25.01 11.64 -11.79
CA ARG A 109 26.07 12.13 -10.90
C ARG A 109 27.41 11.96 -11.62
N THR A 110 27.76 12.94 -12.45
CA THR A 110 29.12 13.06 -12.99
C THR A 110 30.09 13.26 -11.82
N SER A 111 30.84 12.20 -11.55
CA SER A 111 32.08 12.25 -10.80
C SER A 111 33.03 13.28 -11.42
N ARG A 112 33.40 14.29 -10.65
CA ARG A 112 34.65 15.01 -10.88
C ARG A 112 35.41 15.03 -9.55
N ARG A 113 36.30 14.05 -9.40
CA ARG A 113 37.34 14.03 -8.37
C ARG A 113 38.66 14.39 -9.05
N THR A 114 39.35 15.34 -8.42
CA THR A 114 40.80 15.48 -8.25
C THR A 114 41.71 16.01 -9.38
N ALA A 115 42.52 17.00 -8.93
CA ALA A 115 43.93 17.28 -9.21
C ALA A 115 44.29 18.02 -10.51
N ALA A 116 44.80 19.26 -10.39
CA ALA A 116 46.22 19.58 -10.19
C ALA A 116 46.35 21.04 -9.71
#